data_AF-A0A6M4BEC6-F1
#
_entry.id   AF-A0A6M4BEC6-F1
#
_cell.length_a   1.000
_cell.length_b   1.000
_cell.length_c   1.000
_cell.angle_alpha   90.00
_cell.angle_beta   90.00
_cell.angle_gamma   90.00
#
_symmetry.space_group_name_H-M   'P 1'
#
loop_
_entity.id
_entity.type
_entity.pdbx_description
1 polymer ?
#
loop_
_entity_poly.entity_id
_entity_poly.type
_entity_poly.pdbx_seq_one_letter_code
_entity_poly.pdbx_strand_id
1 'polypeptide(L)'
;ASNNEWARFLYYLGRIKAARLEYSDAHKHLVQALRKAPQTAAVGFRQTVQKLAIVVELLLGDIPERAIFRQAPLRKALAPYFQLTQAVRLGNLQRFGEVLENFGPQFRTDHTFTLILRLRQNVIKTAIRSIGLSYSRISPKDIARKLGLDSAEDAEFIVAKAIRDGVIEATLDPEKGYMSNKESSDIYCTREPQLAFHQRISFCLDLHNQSVKAMRYPPK
;
A
#
# COMPACT_ATOMS: atom_id res chain seq x y z
N ALA A 1 30.71 2.66 8.45
CA ALA A 1 29.81 1.58 8.00
C ALA A 1 29.61 1.72 6.49
N SER A 2 29.84 0.66 5.73
CA SER A 2 29.68 0.69 4.28
C SER A 2 28.20 0.87 3.94
N ASN A 3 27.87 1.67 2.91
CA ASN A 3 26.47 1.85 2.47
C ASN A 3 25.76 0.51 2.19
N ASN A 4 26.54 -0.52 1.81
CA ASN A 4 26.05 -1.87 1.57
C ASN A 4 25.55 -2.57 2.85
N GLU A 5 26.20 -2.35 3.99
CA GLU A 5 25.80 -2.92 5.27
C GLU A 5 24.48 -2.31 5.73
N TRP A 6 24.34 -0.98 5.60
CA TRP A 6 23.11 -0.26 5.87
C TRP A 6 21.95 -0.74 5.01
N ALA A 7 22.16 -0.94 3.70
CA ALA A 7 21.12 -1.43 2.81
C ALA A 7 20.61 -2.82 3.23
N ARG A 8 21.51 -3.74 3.60
CA ARG A 8 21.15 -5.08 4.09
C ARG A 8 20.42 -5.02 5.43
N PHE A 9 20.93 -4.23 6.38
CA PHE A 9 20.31 -4.05 7.69
C PHE A 9 18.88 -3.53 7.57
N LEU A 10 18.68 -2.48 6.77
CA LEU A 10 17.37 -1.88 6.54
C LEU A 10 16.39 -2.85 5.86
N TYR A 11 16.86 -3.68 4.93
CA TYR A 11 16.04 -4.72 4.30
C TYR A 11 15.52 -5.75 5.32
N TYR A 12 16.41 -6.28 6.17
CA TYR A 12 16.01 -7.25 7.19
C TYR A 12 15.09 -6.62 8.25
N LEU A 13 15.38 -5.39 8.67
CA LEU A 13 14.54 -4.65 9.61
C LEU A 13 13.14 -4.44 9.02
N GLY A 14 13.05 -4.00 7.76
CA GLY A 14 11.78 -3.85 7.05
C GLY A 14 11.00 -5.16 6.95
N ARG A 15 11.68 -6.28 6.69
CA ARG A 15 11.05 -7.61 6.63
C ARG A 15 10.49 -8.07 7.98
N ILE A 16 11.22 -7.87 9.08
CA ILE A 16 10.76 -8.18 10.44
C ILE A 16 9.55 -7.31 10.80
N LYS A 17 9.62 -6.01 10.51
CA LYS A 17 8.54 -5.05 10.77
C LYS A 17 7.27 -5.38 9.99
N ALA A 18 7.41 -5.77 8.71
CA ALA A 18 6.29 -6.22 7.89
C ALA A 18 5.63 -7.49 8.45
N ALA A 19 6.41 -8.43 9.00
CA ALA A 19 5.86 -9.62 9.63
C ALA A 19 5.05 -9.29 10.91
N ARG A 20 5.51 -8.30 11.69
CA ARG A 20 4.87 -7.78 12.92
C ARG A 20 3.67 -6.87 12.70
N LEU A 21 3.18 -6.72 11.45
CA LEU A 21 2.05 -5.85 11.07
C LEU A 21 2.36 -4.33 11.15
N GLU A 22 3.62 -3.94 11.34
CA GLU A 22 4.05 -2.54 11.36
C GLU A 22 4.40 -2.05 9.94
N TYR A 23 3.39 -1.91 9.08
CA TYR A 23 3.59 -1.66 7.65
C TYR A 23 4.16 -0.28 7.33
N SER A 24 3.77 0.77 8.07
CA SER A 24 4.20 2.15 7.81
C SER A 24 5.70 2.31 7.99
N ASP A 25 6.24 1.72 9.05
CA ASP A 25 7.68 1.76 9.30
C ASP A 25 8.42 0.77 8.41
N ALA A 26 7.87 -0.41 8.13
CA ALA A 26 8.44 -1.34 7.17
C ALA A 26 8.67 -0.68 5.80
N HIS A 27 7.67 0.06 5.30
CA HIS A 27 7.78 0.78 4.03
C HIS A 27 8.91 1.82 4.05
N LYS A 28 9.00 2.65 5.10
CA LYS A 28 10.10 3.64 5.25
C LYS A 28 11.49 2.98 5.17
N HIS A 29 11.70 1.89 5.90
CA HIS A 29 12.98 1.18 5.90
C HIS A 29 13.30 0.56 4.53
N LEU A 30 12.30 0.01 3.84
CA LEU A 30 12.48 -0.57 2.49
C LEU A 30 12.80 0.50 1.44
N VAL A 31 12.15 1.66 1.49
CA VAL A 31 12.46 2.80 0.61
C VAL A 31 13.89 3.31 0.87
N GLN A 32 14.31 3.40 2.12
CA GLN A 32 15.68 3.76 2.46
C GLN A 32 16.69 2.71 1.97
N ALA A 33 16.39 1.41 2.13
CA ALA A 33 17.24 0.33 1.62
C ALA A 33 17.42 0.42 0.09
N LEU A 34 16.36 0.71 -0.65
CA LEU A 34 16.39 0.87 -2.09
C LEU A 34 17.23 2.08 -2.54
N ARG A 35 17.16 3.21 -1.80
CA ARG A 35 17.95 4.41 -2.08
C ARG A 35 19.44 4.23 -1.76
N LYS A 36 19.76 3.45 -0.72
CA LYS A 36 21.15 3.18 -0.30
C LYS A 36 21.84 2.10 -1.14
N ALA A 37 21.08 1.27 -1.86
CA ALA A 37 21.63 0.28 -2.77
C ALA A 37 22.31 0.95 -3.98
N PRO A 38 23.40 0.37 -4.52
CA PRO A 38 24.08 0.93 -5.69
C PRO A 38 23.19 0.84 -6.93
N GLN A 39 23.15 1.92 -7.72
CA GLN A 39 22.19 2.08 -8.82
C GLN A 39 22.47 1.12 -9.99
N THR A 40 23.73 0.85 -10.29
CA THR A 40 24.16 0.18 -11.53
C THR A 40 24.42 -1.32 -11.40
N ALA A 41 24.88 -1.81 -10.23
CA ALA A 41 25.36 -3.19 -10.09
C ALA A 41 24.37 -4.16 -9.40
N ALA A 42 23.60 -3.70 -8.41
CA ALA A 42 22.85 -4.59 -7.52
C ALA A 42 21.42 -4.90 -8.00
N VAL A 43 21.27 -5.39 -9.23
CA VAL A 43 19.94 -5.65 -9.83
C VAL A 43 19.15 -6.68 -9.03
N GLY A 44 19.76 -7.80 -8.61
CA GLY A 44 19.07 -8.84 -7.85
C GLY A 44 18.57 -8.37 -6.48
N PHE A 45 19.39 -7.60 -5.75
CA PHE A 45 18.98 -7.01 -4.47
C PHE A 45 17.84 -6.00 -4.65
N ARG A 46 17.90 -5.17 -5.69
CA ARG A 46 16.81 -4.23 -6.00
C ARG A 46 15.52 -4.97 -6.35
N GLN A 47 15.60 -6.06 -7.12
CA GLN A 47 14.44 -6.89 -7.42
C GLN A 47 13.78 -7.44 -6.15
N THR A 48 14.54 -8.02 -5.23
CA THR A 48 13.98 -8.60 -4.00
C THR A 48 13.38 -7.54 -3.07
N VAL A 49 14.09 -6.42 -2.87
CA VAL A 49 13.58 -5.29 -2.07
C VAL A 49 12.32 -4.72 -2.69
N GLN A 50 12.28 -4.54 -4.02
CA GLN A 50 11.13 -3.97 -4.72
C GLN A 50 9.89 -4.88 -4.65
N LYS A 51 10.06 -6.20 -4.80
CA LYS A 51 8.97 -7.18 -4.62
C LYS A 51 8.34 -7.03 -3.24
N LEU A 52 9.15 -6.96 -2.19
CA LEU A 52 8.66 -6.78 -0.82
C LEU A 52 8.02 -5.41 -0.61
N ALA A 53 8.64 -4.34 -1.13
CA ALA A 53 8.13 -2.98 -1.01
C ALA A 53 6.74 -2.84 -1.63
N ILE A 54 6.51 -3.40 -2.82
CA ILE A 54 5.20 -3.40 -3.49
C ILE A 54 4.14 -4.11 -2.63
N VAL A 55 4.47 -5.27 -2.05
CA VAL A 55 3.52 -5.98 -1.19
C VAL A 55 3.18 -5.17 0.06
N VAL A 56 4.17 -4.50 0.67
CA VAL A 56 3.94 -3.65 1.85
C VAL A 56 3.14 -2.39 1.50
N GLU A 57 3.38 -1.75 0.35
CA GLU A 57 2.57 -0.62 -0.14
C GLU A 57 1.10 -1.02 -0.34
N LEU A 58 0.86 -2.16 -0.98
CA LEU A 58 -0.49 -2.71 -1.13
C LEU A 58 -1.12 -3.07 0.22
N LEU A 59 -0.32 -3.42 1.23
CA LEU A 59 -0.81 -3.70 2.58
C LEU A 59 -1.23 -2.44 3.35
N LEU A 60 -0.60 -1.30 3.06
CA LEU A 60 -1.01 0.01 3.55
C LEU A 60 -2.29 0.52 2.88
N GLY A 61 -2.66 -0.07 1.74
CA GLY A 61 -3.80 0.38 0.94
C GLY A 61 -3.44 1.45 -0.09
N ASP A 62 -2.15 1.69 -0.29
CA ASP A 62 -1.62 2.57 -1.33
C ASP A 62 -1.32 1.79 -2.60
N ILE A 63 -1.50 2.44 -3.75
CA ILE A 63 -1.28 1.81 -5.05
C ILE A 63 0.11 2.25 -5.57
N PRO A 64 1.01 1.30 -5.88
CA PRO A 64 2.35 1.63 -6.39
C PRO A 64 2.28 2.34 -7.75
N GLU A 65 3.24 3.24 -7.98
CA GLU A 65 3.34 3.95 -9.26
C GLU A 65 3.67 3.00 -10.43
N ARG A 66 3.00 3.22 -11.57
CA ARG A 66 3.18 2.41 -12.78
C ARG A 66 4.62 2.48 -13.34
N ALA A 67 5.35 3.56 -13.06
CA ALA A 67 6.72 3.76 -13.51
C ALA A 67 7.68 2.67 -12.98
N ILE A 68 7.43 2.17 -11.76
CA ILE A 68 8.24 1.13 -11.11
C ILE A 68 8.28 -0.15 -11.96
N PHE A 69 7.14 -0.56 -12.52
CA PHE A 69 7.00 -1.79 -13.32
C PHE A 69 7.57 -1.67 -14.74
N ARG A 70 7.86 -0.44 -15.20
CA ARG A 70 8.38 -0.20 -16.55
C ARG A 70 9.90 -0.34 -16.65
N GLN A 71 10.61 -0.30 -15.53
CA GLN A 71 12.08 -0.38 -15.51
C GLN A 71 12.56 -1.70 -16.14
N ALA A 72 13.41 -1.61 -17.16
CA ALA A 72 13.87 -2.75 -17.96
C ALA A 72 14.41 -3.95 -17.14
N PRO A 73 15.25 -3.77 -16.09
CA PRO A 73 15.76 -4.90 -15.32
C PRO A 73 14.73 -5.52 -14.37
N LEU A 74 13.62 -4.84 -14.09
CA LEU A 74 12.62 -5.25 -13.10
C LEU A 74 11.36 -5.84 -13.74
N ARG A 75 11.09 -5.49 -15.01
CA ARG A 75 9.84 -5.83 -15.71
C ARG A 75 9.50 -7.32 -15.69
N LYS A 76 10.47 -8.20 -15.99
CA LYS A 76 10.23 -9.65 -16.05
C LYS A 76 9.94 -10.22 -14.65
N ALA A 77 10.72 -9.80 -13.65
CA ALA A 77 10.58 -10.29 -12.28
C ALA A 77 9.32 -9.75 -11.56
N LEU A 78 8.84 -8.57 -11.95
CA LEU A 78 7.68 -7.92 -11.35
C LEU A 78 6.35 -8.22 -12.08
N ALA A 79 6.35 -8.99 -13.17
CA ALA A 79 5.13 -9.29 -13.92
C ALA A 79 4.00 -9.92 -13.06
N PRO A 80 4.28 -10.88 -12.15
CA PRO A 80 3.25 -11.43 -11.24
C PRO A 80 2.73 -10.38 -10.26
N TYR A 81 3.64 -9.57 -9.71
CA TYR A 81 3.29 -8.48 -8.78
C TYR A 81 2.50 -7.38 -9.48
N PHE A 82 2.72 -7.15 -10.77
CA PHE A 82 1.92 -6.22 -11.56
C PHE A 82 0.46 -6.69 -11.69
N GLN A 83 0.23 -7.97 -12.00
CA GLN A 83 -1.12 -8.52 -12.06
C GLN A 83 -1.81 -8.49 -10.68
N LEU A 84 -1.05 -8.77 -9.62
CA LEU A 84 -1.52 -8.62 -8.25
C LEU A 84 -1.98 -7.18 -7.98
N THR A 85 -1.15 -6.17 -8.29
CA THR A 85 -1.51 -4.75 -8.10
C THR A 85 -2.74 -4.36 -8.91
N GLN A 86 -2.91 -4.92 -10.11
CA GLN A 86 -4.09 -4.67 -10.95
C GLN A 86 -5.36 -5.24 -10.31
N ALA A 87 -5.29 -6.45 -9.73
CA ALA A 87 -6.41 -7.04 -9.01
C ALA A 87 -6.80 -6.22 -7.77
N VAL A 88 -5.80 -5.77 -6.98
CA VAL A 88 -6.05 -4.91 -5.80
C VAL A 88 -6.66 -3.57 -6.20
N ARG A 89 -6.09 -2.89 -7.21
CA ARG A 89 -6.57 -1.60 -7.71
C ARG A 89 -8.02 -1.66 -8.20
N LEU A 90 -8.39 -2.73 -8.92
CA LEU A 90 -9.76 -2.91 -9.40
C LEU A 90 -10.72 -3.36 -8.30
N GLY A 91 -10.21 -3.86 -7.17
CA GLY A 91 -11.05 -4.38 -6.09
C GLY A 91 -11.77 -5.68 -6.42
N ASN A 92 -11.28 -6.45 -7.41
CA ASN A 92 -11.95 -7.66 -7.87
C ASN A 92 -11.38 -8.92 -7.18
N LEU A 93 -12.21 -9.58 -6.37
CA LEU A 93 -11.85 -10.78 -5.62
C LEU A 93 -11.59 -12.01 -6.50
N GLN A 94 -12.31 -12.16 -7.61
CA GLN A 94 -12.15 -13.30 -8.53
C GLN A 94 -10.79 -13.27 -9.20
N ARG A 95 -10.43 -12.11 -9.80
CA ARG A 95 -9.10 -11.91 -10.40
C ARG A 95 -7.97 -12.08 -9.40
N PHE A 96 -8.19 -11.67 -8.14
CA PHE A 96 -7.21 -11.89 -7.08
C PHE A 96 -7.00 -13.39 -6.80
N GLY A 97 -8.07 -14.19 -6.81
CA GLY A 97 -8.01 -15.65 -6.71
C GLY A 97 -7.25 -16.28 -7.88
N GLU A 98 -7.59 -15.91 -9.12
CA GLU A 98 -6.91 -16.41 -10.33
C GLU A 98 -5.39 -16.11 -10.31
N VAL A 99 -4.99 -14.91 -9.89
CA VAL A 99 -3.56 -14.54 -9.79
C VAL A 99 -2.85 -15.37 -8.72
N LEU A 100 -3.51 -15.66 -7.60
CA LEU A 100 -2.95 -16.51 -6.55
C LEU A 100 -2.76 -17.96 -6.99
N GLU A 101 -3.68 -18.49 -7.79
CA GLU A 101 -3.58 -19.85 -8.34
C GLU A 101 -2.46 -19.93 -9.39
N ASN A 102 -2.43 -18.99 -10.34
CA ASN A 102 -1.46 -18.97 -11.43
C ASN A 102 -0.02 -18.71 -10.96
N PHE A 103 0.18 -17.78 -10.02
CA PHE A 103 1.52 -17.34 -9.58
C PHE A 103 1.89 -17.81 -8.16
N GLY A 104 1.06 -18.66 -7.55
CA GLY A 104 1.30 -19.27 -6.24
C GLY A 104 2.73 -19.81 -6.02
N PRO A 105 3.33 -20.60 -6.92
CA PRO A 105 4.68 -21.14 -6.70
C PRO A 105 5.75 -20.03 -6.66
N GLN A 106 5.64 -18.99 -7.51
CA GLN A 106 6.60 -17.89 -7.54
C GLN A 106 6.55 -17.05 -6.26
N PHE A 107 5.35 -16.80 -5.72
CA PHE A 107 5.20 -16.09 -4.45
C PHE A 107 5.73 -16.88 -3.23
N ARG A 108 5.74 -18.21 -3.31
CA ARG A 108 6.32 -19.08 -2.28
C ARG A 108 7.86 -19.06 -2.34
N THR A 109 8.44 -19.09 -3.54
CA THR A 109 9.90 -18.95 -3.71
C THR A 109 10.40 -17.59 -3.22
N ASP A 110 9.60 -16.53 -3.39
CA ASP A 110 9.93 -15.18 -2.92
C ASP A 110 9.62 -14.95 -1.42
N HIS A 111 9.08 -15.96 -0.72
CA HIS A 111 8.65 -15.88 0.69
C HIS A 111 7.66 -14.74 1.01
N THR A 112 6.95 -14.21 0.01
CA THR A 112 5.94 -13.15 0.18
C THR A 112 4.52 -13.70 0.30
N PHE A 113 4.31 -15.00 0.09
CA PHE A 113 2.98 -15.62 0.04
C PHE A 113 2.11 -15.32 1.27
N THR A 114 2.66 -15.40 2.49
CA THR A 114 1.92 -15.13 3.74
C THR A 114 1.43 -13.69 3.83
N LEU A 115 2.20 -12.73 3.31
CA LEU A 115 1.80 -11.32 3.26
C LEU A 115 0.72 -11.10 2.20
N ILE A 116 0.83 -11.77 1.05
CA ILE A 116 -0.13 -11.66 -0.04
C ILE A 116 -1.50 -12.22 0.38
N LEU A 117 -1.57 -13.30 1.15
CA LEU A 117 -2.86 -13.79 1.67
C LEU A 117 -3.63 -12.74 2.48
N ARG A 118 -2.91 -11.85 3.19
CA ARG A 118 -3.51 -10.75 3.96
C ARG A 118 -4.07 -9.64 3.06
N LEU A 119 -3.59 -9.51 1.82
CA LEU A 119 -4.10 -8.52 0.87
C LEU A 119 -5.58 -8.71 0.53
N ARG A 120 -6.16 -9.91 0.71
CA ARG A 120 -7.59 -10.14 0.45
C ARG A 120 -8.49 -9.13 1.17
N GLN A 121 -8.19 -8.82 2.43
CA GLN A 121 -8.93 -7.82 3.20
C GLN A 121 -8.72 -6.40 2.66
N ASN A 122 -7.53 -6.10 2.13
CA ASN A 122 -7.24 -4.82 1.49
C ASN A 122 -7.88 -4.68 0.12
N VAL A 123 -8.05 -5.76 -0.66
CA VAL A 123 -8.83 -5.73 -1.91
C VAL A 123 -10.27 -5.30 -1.62
N ILE A 124 -10.87 -5.86 -0.57
CA ILE A 124 -12.22 -5.48 -0.14
C ILE A 124 -12.26 -4.02 0.28
N LYS A 125 -11.33 -3.56 1.13
CA LYS A 125 -11.25 -2.14 1.55
C LYS A 125 -11.11 -1.20 0.35
N THR A 126 -10.27 -1.55 -0.63
CA THR A 126 -10.06 -0.75 -1.85
C THR A 126 -11.31 -0.71 -2.72
N ALA A 127 -12.01 -1.83 -2.86
CA ALA A 127 -13.26 -1.93 -3.61
C ALA A 127 -14.35 -1.05 -3.01
N ILE A 128 -14.52 -1.08 -1.68
CA ILE A 128 -15.52 -0.25 -0.99
C ILE A 128 -15.13 1.22 -1.07
N ARG A 129 -13.84 1.57 -0.95
CA ARG A 129 -13.37 2.96 -1.15
C ARG A 129 -13.72 3.47 -2.54
N SER A 130 -13.54 2.65 -3.58
CA SER A 130 -13.92 2.98 -4.96
C SER A 130 -15.43 3.19 -5.11
N ILE A 131 -16.25 2.36 -4.45
CA ILE A 131 -17.72 2.52 -4.41
C ILE A 131 -18.12 3.82 -3.71
N GLY A 132 -17.53 4.12 -2.55
CA GLY A 132 -17.80 5.36 -1.81
C GLY A 132 -17.47 6.61 -2.63
N LEU A 133 -16.35 6.60 -3.37
CA LEU A 133 -15.99 7.70 -4.26
C LEU A 133 -16.93 7.86 -5.46
N SER A 134 -17.53 6.76 -5.93
CA SER A 134 -18.37 6.75 -7.13
C SER A 134 -19.83 7.09 -6.86
N TYR A 135 -20.34 6.80 -5.67
CA TYR A 135 -21.75 6.90 -5.34
C TYR A 135 -21.97 7.73 -4.07
N SER A 136 -22.88 8.71 -4.15
CA SER A 136 -23.37 9.44 -2.96
C SER A 136 -24.27 8.57 -2.09
N ARG A 137 -25.15 7.75 -2.71
CA ARG A 137 -26.01 6.78 -2.02
C ARG A 137 -26.00 5.46 -2.76
N ILE A 138 -25.92 4.35 -2.02
CA ILE A 138 -25.96 3.00 -2.60
C ILE A 138 -26.58 1.99 -1.62
N SER A 139 -27.35 1.04 -2.15
CA SER A 139 -27.97 -0.03 -1.36
C SER A 139 -26.96 -1.15 -1.02
N PRO A 140 -27.04 -1.80 0.15
CA PRO A 140 -26.20 -2.95 0.49
C PRO A 140 -26.31 -4.10 -0.50
N LYS A 141 -27.49 -4.28 -1.13
CA LYS A 141 -27.72 -5.31 -2.17
C LYS A 141 -26.87 -5.08 -3.42
N ASP A 142 -26.75 -3.82 -3.85
CA ASP A 142 -25.92 -3.48 -5.01
C ASP A 142 -24.42 -3.53 -4.68
N ILE A 143 -24.05 -3.23 -3.44
CA ILE A 143 -22.68 -3.42 -2.92
C ILE A 143 -22.31 -4.92 -2.97
N ALA A 144 -23.20 -5.79 -2.47
CA ALA A 144 -22.99 -7.24 -2.51
C ALA A 144 -22.78 -7.75 -3.95
N ARG A 145 -23.63 -7.31 -4.89
CA ARG A 145 -23.50 -7.68 -6.31
C ARG A 145 -22.18 -7.21 -6.92
N LYS A 146 -21.71 -6.00 -6.59
CA LYS A 146 -20.44 -5.46 -7.09
C LYS A 146 -19.21 -6.14 -6.49
N LEU A 147 -19.27 -6.54 -5.22
CA LEU A 147 -18.19 -7.25 -4.54
C LEU A 147 -18.18 -8.75 -4.84
N GLY A 148 -19.28 -9.30 -5.38
CA GLY A 148 -19.47 -10.73 -5.57
C GLY A 148 -19.70 -11.47 -4.26
N LEU A 149 -20.44 -10.87 -3.33
CA LEU A 149 -20.87 -11.47 -2.07
C LEU A 149 -22.27 -12.06 -2.22
N ASP A 150 -22.51 -13.20 -1.57
CA ASP A 150 -23.78 -13.94 -1.69
C ASP A 150 -24.90 -13.35 -0.81
N SER A 151 -24.54 -12.73 0.32
CA SER A 151 -25.49 -12.15 1.28
C SER A 151 -25.42 -10.63 1.32
N ALA A 152 -26.60 -9.98 1.41
CA ALA A 152 -26.72 -8.55 1.64
C ALA A 152 -26.32 -8.15 3.07
N GLU A 153 -26.53 -9.05 4.04
CA GLU A 153 -26.16 -8.84 5.45
C GLU A 153 -24.64 -8.79 5.61
N ASP A 154 -23.90 -9.67 4.90
CA ASP A 154 -22.44 -9.67 4.89
C ASP A 154 -21.88 -8.36 4.35
N ALA A 155 -22.50 -7.82 3.28
CA ALA A 155 -22.10 -6.53 2.72
C ALA A 155 -22.31 -5.40 3.74
N GLU A 156 -23.41 -5.44 4.51
CA GLU A 156 -23.69 -4.46 5.56
C GLU A 156 -22.64 -4.49 6.68
N PHE A 157 -22.27 -5.69 7.17
CA PHE A 157 -21.23 -5.84 8.20
C PHE A 157 -19.86 -5.37 7.73
N ILE A 158 -19.49 -5.66 6.47
CA ILE A 158 -18.22 -5.24 5.90
C ILE A 158 -18.19 -3.71 5.76
N VAL A 159 -19.28 -3.10 5.31
CA VAL A 159 -19.40 -1.63 5.20
C VAL A 159 -19.33 -0.98 6.58
N ALA A 160 -20.06 -1.50 7.57
CA ALA A 160 -20.00 -1.00 8.95
C ALA A 160 -18.57 -1.09 9.53
N LYS A 161 -17.85 -2.17 9.24
CA LYS A 161 -16.44 -2.31 9.61
C LYS A 161 -15.55 -1.29 8.88
N ALA A 162 -15.77 -1.04 7.59
CA ALA A 162 -15.01 -0.07 6.82
C ALA A 162 -15.19 1.37 7.33
N ILE A 163 -16.41 1.72 7.76
CA ILE A 163 -16.73 3.00 8.41
C ILE A 163 -16.00 3.10 9.76
N ARG A 164 -16.05 2.05 10.58
CA ARG A 164 -15.35 2.01 11.88
C ARG A 164 -13.83 2.14 11.74
N ASP A 165 -13.25 1.50 10.73
CA ASP A 165 -11.83 1.56 10.41
C ASP A 165 -11.42 2.93 9.81
N GLY A 166 -12.38 3.83 9.55
CA GLY A 166 -12.12 5.15 8.95
C GLY A 166 -11.70 5.10 7.48
N VAL A 167 -11.98 4.00 6.77
CA VAL A 167 -11.63 3.86 5.35
C VAL A 167 -12.52 4.73 4.47
N ILE A 168 -13.78 4.94 4.90
CA ILE A 168 -14.82 5.71 4.22
C ILE A 168 -15.64 6.48 5.26
N GLU A 169 -15.92 7.74 4.97
CA GLU A 169 -16.78 8.59 5.78
C GLU A 169 -18.24 8.46 5.33
N ALA A 170 -18.89 7.35 5.67
CA ALA A 170 -20.29 7.11 5.33
C ALA A 170 -21.14 6.85 6.56
N THR A 171 -22.43 7.17 6.48
CA THR A 171 -23.45 6.80 7.46
C THR A 171 -24.32 5.69 6.88
N LEU A 172 -24.60 4.69 7.70
CA LEU A 172 -25.47 3.57 7.36
C LEU A 172 -26.82 3.79 8.07
N ASP A 173 -27.91 3.84 7.30
CA ASP A 173 -29.28 3.95 7.82
C ASP A 173 -29.98 2.58 7.67
N PRO A 174 -30.11 1.77 8.74
CA PRO A 174 -30.71 0.42 8.64
C PRO A 174 -32.18 0.44 8.23
N GLU A 175 -32.94 1.45 8.68
CA GLU A 175 -34.38 1.55 8.40
C GLU A 175 -34.69 1.84 6.92
N LYS A 176 -33.83 2.61 6.25
CA LYS A 176 -34.02 3.01 4.85
C LYS A 176 -33.23 2.14 3.86
N GLY A 177 -32.34 1.28 4.37
CA GLY A 177 -31.62 0.28 3.57
C GLY A 177 -30.63 0.87 2.57
N TYR A 178 -30.05 2.04 2.86
CA TYR A 178 -29.00 2.65 2.04
C TYR A 178 -27.83 3.15 2.89
N MET A 179 -26.64 3.12 2.29
CA MET A 179 -25.46 3.83 2.77
C MET A 179 -25.43 5.21 2.11
N SER A 180 -25.27 6.27 2.89
CA SER A 180 -25.03 7.63 2.39
C SER A 180 -23.58 8.02 2.66
N ASN A 181 -22.83 8.34 1.62
CA ASN A 181 -21.49 8.88 1.77
C ASN A 181 -21.58 10.35 2.19
N LYS A 182 -20.69 10.79 3.07
CA LYS A 182 -20.54 12.21 3.41
C LYS A 182 -19.81 12.88 2.26
N GLU A 183 -20.28 14.06 1.86
CA GLU A 183 -19.63 14.82 0.79
C GLU A 183 -18.20 15.18 1.21
N SER A 184 -17.26 15.11 0.26
CA SER A 184 -15.87 15.52 0.48
C SER A 184 -15.85 17.02 0.80
N SER A 185 -15.65 17.35 2.08
CA SER A 185 -15.45 18.72 2.51
C SER A 185 -14.16 19.28 1.91
N ASP A 186 -14.12 20.59 1.70
CA ASP A 186 -12.89 21.25 1.27
C ASP A 186 -11.78 21.07 2.32
N ILE A 187 -10.68 20.45 1.89
CA ILE A 187 -9.52 20.11 2.72
C ILE A 187 -8.85 21.40 3.24
N TYR A 188 -8.92 22.51 2.50
CA TYR A 188 -8.29 23.77 2.90
C TYR A 188 -8.95 24.45 4.10
N CYS A 189 -10.20 24.10 4.42
CA CYS A 189 -10.87 24.57 5.63
C CYS A 189 -10.36 23.87 6.90
N THR A 190 -9.60 22.78 6.76
CA THR A 190 -9.10 21.99 7.87
C THR A 190 -7.64 22.30 8.20
N ARG A 191 -7.11 21.68 9.26
CA ARG A 191 -5.69 21.77 9.64
C ARG A 191 -4.78 20.87 8.81
N GLU A 192 -5.32 20.04 7.92
CA GLU A 192 -4.52 19.09 7.12
C GLU A 192 -3.41 19.75 6.30
N PRO A 193 -3.63 20.90 5.62
CA PRO A 193 -2.56 21.58 4.88
C PRO A 193 -1.42 22.02 5.80
N GLN A 194 -1.74 22.55 6.99
CA GLN A 194 -0.72 22.98 7.97
C GLN A 194 0.14 21.81 8.43
N LEU A 195 -0.46 20.64 8.70
CA LEU A 195 0.26 19.44 9.10
C LEU A 195 1.15 18.91 7.96
N ALA A 196 0.64 18.90 6.73
CA ALA A 196 1.41 18.49 5.56
C ALA A 196 2.62 19.40 5.32
N PHE A 197 2.45 20.72 5.44
CA PHE A 197 3.57 21.66 5.36
C PHE A 197 4.57 21.48 6.50
N HIS A 198 4.10 21.31 7.73
CA HIS A 198 4.98 21.09 8.87
C HIS A 198 5.89 19.85 8.67
N GLN A 199 5.32 18.73 8.22
CA GLN A 199 6.09 17.51 7.92
C GLN A 199 7.14 17.76 6.82
N ARG A 200 6.78 18.47 5.75
CA ARG A 200 7.70 18.80 4.66
C ARG A 200 8.83 19.73 5.11
N ILE A 201 8.50 20.79 5.85
CA ILE A 201 9.46 21.76 6.38
C ILE A 201 10.43 21.07 7.33
N SER A 202 9.94 20.25 8.26
CA SER A 202 10.79 19.47 9.16
C SER A 202 11.78 18.61 8.39
N PHE A 203 11.31 17.84 7.40
CA PHE A 203 12.17 16.99 6.58
C PHE A 203 13.24 17.78 5.81
N CYS A 204 12.87 18.92 5.22
CA CYS A 204 13.80 19.79 4.51
C CYS A 204 14.86 20.39 5.43
N LEU A 205 14.46 20.87 6.62
CA LEU A 205 15.38 21.42 7.61
C LEU A 205 16.32 20.35 8.17
N ASP A 206 15.82 19.14 8.41
CA ASP A 206 16.63 18.01 8.85
C ASP A 206 17.69 17.65 7.81
N LEU A 207 17.31 17.60 6.52
CA LEU A 207 18.24 17.37 5.42
C LEU A 207 19.30 18.48 5.35
N HIS A 208 18.88 19.75 5.45
CA HIS A 208 19.79 20.89 5.47
C HIS A 208 20.81 20.78 6.62
N ASN A 209 20.33 20.50 7.84
CA ASN A 209 21.18 20.34 9.02
C ASN A 209 22.17 19.17 8.88
N GLN A 210 21.74 18.05 8.28
CA GLN A 210 22.63 16.92 7.98
C GLN A 210 23.69 17.27 6.95
N SER A 211 23.33 17.98 5.88
CA SER A 211 24.29 18.44 4.86
C SER A 211 25.31 19.42 5.43
N VAL A 212 24.90 20.38 6.26
CA VAL A 212 25.82 21.32 6.93
C VAL A 212 26.78 20.59 7.86
N LYS A 213 26.30 19.61 8.64
CA LYS A 213 27.17 18.77 9.48
C LYS A 213 28.17 17.96 8.65
N ALA A 214 27.73 17.38 7.52
CA ALA A 214 28.60 16.63 6.63
C ALA A 214 29.68 17.51 5.95
N MET A 215 29.38 18.77 5.62
CA MET A 215 30.38 19.71 5.10
C MET A 215 31.46 20.06 6.12
N ARG A 216 31.12 20.15 7.42
CA ARG A 216 32.08 20.43 8.49
C ARG A 216 33.02 19.27 8.80
N TYR A 217 32.57 18.03 8.55
CA TYR A 217 33.36 16.83 8.74
C TYR A 217 33.43 16.02 7.44
N PRO A 218 34.24 16.45 6.45
CA PRO A 218 34.48 15.64 5.27
C PRO A 218 35.13 14.31 5.71
N PRO A 219 34.73 13.17 5.12
CA PRO A 219 35.50 11.94 5.30
C PRO A 219 36.93 12.19 4.81
N LYS A 220 37.92 11.95 5.68
CA LYS A 220 39.33 11.92 5.29
C LYS A 220 39.58 10.84 4.24
#